data_AF-A0A6N7H201-F1
#
_entry.id   AF-A0A6N7H201-F1
#
_cell.length_a   1.000
_cell.length_b   1.000
_cell.length_c   1.000
_cell.angle_alpha   90.00
_cell.angle_beta   90.00
_cell.angle_gamma   90.00
#
_symmetry.space_group_name_H-M   'P 1'
#
loop_
_entity.id
_entity.type
_entity.pdbx_description
1 polymer ?
#
loop_
_entity_poly.entity_id
_entity_poly.type
_entity_poly.pdbx_seq_one_letter_code
_entity_poly.pdbx_strand_id
1 'polypeptide(L)'
;MGNLGVPELLIIAGVIILLFGARKLPEMARSLGKSAKAFKEETKGMRGGGADDNDDTPEAPQAQPVVQQQLPQAQPATPAQAPAQNATTNGTQPVEQAQQNKNAG
;
A
#
# COMPACT_ATOMS: atom_id res chain seq x y z
N MET A 1 -31.26 33.81 -25.50
CA MET A 1 -30.26 32.71 -25.62
C MET A 1 -29.93 32.26 -24.21
N GLY A 2 -30.02 30.96 -23.94
CA GLY A 2 -30.04 30.40 -22.58
C GLY A 2 -28.76 30.74 -21.81
N ASN A 3 -28.93 31.43 -20.68
CA ASN A 3 -27.86 31.59 -19.71
C ASN A 3 -27.73 30.26 -18.98
N LEU A 4 -26.71 29.48 -19.34
CA LEU A 4 -26.22 28.35 -18.54
C LEU A 4 -25.72 28.91 -17.20
N GLY A 5 -26.67 29.12 -16.30
CA GLY A 5 -26.41 29.64 -14.98
C GLY A 5 -26.00 28.54 -14.02
N VAL A 6 -25.64 28.97 -12.82
CA VAL A 6 -25.43 28.10 -11.66
C VAL A 6 -26.55 27.07 -11.46
N PRO A 7 -27.85 27.36 -11.68
CA PRO A 7 -28.92 26.37 -11.51
C PRO A 7 -28.80 25.14 -12.41
N GLU A 8 -28.52 25.33 -13.71
CA GLU A 8 -28.35 24.23 -14.66
C GLU A 8 -27.15 23.34 -14.29
N LEU A 9 -26.03 23.96 -13.88
CA LEU A 9 -24.84 23.24 -13.43
C LEU A 9 -25.11 22.39 -12.19
N LEU A 10 -25.91 22.88 -11.24
CA LEU A 10 -26.30 22.12 -10.05
C LEU A 10 -27.16 20.91 -10.41
N ILE A 11 -28.07 21.03 -11.38
CA ILE A 11 -28.88 19.90 -11.85
C ILE A 11 -27.99 18.83 -12.47
N ILE A 12 -27.05 19.21 -13.35
CA ILE A 12 -26.10 18.28 -13.98
C ILE A 12 -25.22 17.62 -12.93
N ALA A 13 -24.66 18.39 -12.00
CA ALA A 13 -23.87 17.86 -10.90
C ALA A 13 -24.68 16.89 -10.03
N GLY A 14 -25.96 17.18 -9.78
CA GLY A 14 -26.88 16.30 -9.07
C GLY A 14 -27.07 14.95 -9.78
N VAL A 15 -27.24 14.95 -11.11
CA VAL A 15 -27.33 13.71 -11.91
C VAL A 15 -26.04 12.90 -11.81
N ILE A 16 -24.87 13.55 -11.90
CA ILE A 16 -23.57 12.88 -11.77
C ILE A 16 -23.41 12.28 -10.36
N ILE A 17 -23.80 13.01 -9.30
CA ILE A 17 -23.79 12.50 -7.93
C ILE A 17 -24.72 11.29 -7.77
N LEU A 18 -25.88 11.27 -8.45
CA LEU A 18 -26.81 10.15 -8.38
C LEU A 18 -26.24 8.89 -9.05
N LEU A 19 -25.51 9.05 -10.17
CA LEU A 19 -24.89 7.94 -10.90
C LEU A 19 -23.63 7.39 -10.21
N PHE A 20 -22.75 8.28 -9.76
CA PHE A 20 -21.43 7.91 -9.23
C PHE A 20 -21.39 7.88 -7.69
N GLY A 21 -22.32 8.56 -7.03
CA GLY A 21 -22.39 8.68 -5.57
C GLY A 21 -21.62 9.89 -5.01
N ALA A 22 -22.13 10.48 -3.93
CA ALA A 22 -21.55 11.66 -3.27
C ALA A 22 -20.12 11.44 -2.72
N ARG A 23 -19.72 10.19 -2.45
CA ARG A 23 -18.36 9.84 -2.00
C ARG A 23 -17.36 9.71 -3.14
N LYS A 24 -17.82 9.41 -4.36
CA LYS A 24 -16.94 9.10 -5.50
C LYS A 24 -16.41 10.36 -6.16
N LEU A 25 -17.22 11.41 -6.30
CA LEU A 25 -16.76 12.69 -6.84
C LEU A 25 -15.58 13.32 -6.07
N PRO A 26 -15.61 13.48 -4.74
CA PRO A 26 -14.48 14.05 -4.00
C PRO A 26 -13.25 13.14 -4.02
N GLU A 27 -13.45 11.82 -4.06
CA GLU A 27 -12.35 10.85 -4.21
C GLU A 27 -11.65 11.01 -5.57
N MET A 28 -12.41 11.04 -6.66
CA MET A 28 -11.88 11.25 -8.02
C MET A 28 -11.21 12.62 -8.13
N ALA A 29 -11.85 13.70 -7.64
CA ALA A 29 -11.29 15.04 -7.65
C ALA A 29 -9.96 15.14 -6.87
N ARG A 30 -9.85 14.50 -5.71
CA ARG A 30 -8.60 14.44 -4.93
C ARG A 30 -7.49 13.70 -5.69
N SER A 31 -7.81 12.58 -6.34
CA SER A 31 -6.82 11.83 -7.12
C SER A 31 -6.35 12.59 -8.36
N LEU A 32 -7.28 13.19 -9.11
CA LEU A 32 -6.99 14.01 -10.29
C LEU A 32 -6.23 15.29 -9.91
N GLY A 33 -6.57 15.91 -8.77
CA GLY A 33 -5.89 17.09 -8.25
C GLY A 33 -4.43 16.81 -7.89
N LYS A 34 -4.13 15.64 -7.30
CA LYS A 34 -2.75 15.22 -7.03
C LYS A 34 -1.93 15.08 -8.33
N SER A 35 -2.48 14.41 -9.34
CA SER A 35 -1.81 14.26 -10.65
C SER A 35 -1.66 15.61 -11.37
N ALA A 36 -2.68 16.47 -11.33
CA ALA A 36 -2.64 17.80 -11.93
C ALA A 36 -1.63 18.71 -11.23
N LYS A 37 -1.49 18.61 -9.90
CA LYS A 37 -0.47 19.33 -9.13
C LYS A 37 0.94 18.93 -9.54
N ALA A 38 1.23 17.62 -9.58
CA ALA A 38 2.54 17.11 -10.00
C ALA A 38 2.88 17.53 -11.44
N PHE A 39 1.90 17.43 -12.35
CA PHE A 39 2.07 17.88 -13.74
C PHE A 39 2.31 19.38 -13.84
N LYS A 40 1.61 20.19 -13.04
CA LYS A 40 1.81 21.65 -12.98
C LYS A 40 3.20 22.00 -12.43
N GLU A 41 3.67 21.29 -11.40
CA GLU A 41 5.00 21.48 -10.80
C GLU A 41 6.12 21.19 -11.81
N GLU A 42 6.03 20.07 -12.53
CA GLU A 42 6.98 19.70 -13.58
C GLU A 42 6.94 20.70 -14.75
N THR A 43 5.74 21.07 -15.21
CA THR A 43 5.57 22.04 -16.31
C THR A 43 6.05 23.44 -15.92
N LYS A 44 5.90 23.86 -14.66
CA LYS A 44 6.38 25.15 -14.13
C LYS A 44 7.91 25.22 -14.11
N GLY A 45 8.59 24.09 -13.83
CA GLY A 45 10.04 23.98 -13.92
C GLY A 45 10.57 24.18 -15.35
N MET A 46 9.78 23.78 -16.36
CA MET A 46 10.15 23.96 -17.78
C MET A 46 9.83 25.36 -18.34
N ARG A 47 8.84 26.05 -17.76
CA ARG A 47 8.30 27.30 -18.34
C ARG A 47 8.85 28.60 -17.75
N GLY A 48 9.79 28.53 -16.81
CA GLY A 48 10.60 29.66 -16.36
C GLY A 48 9.81 30.88 -15.87
N GLY A 49 9.28 30.84 -14.65
CA GLY A 49 8.80 32.04 -13.93
C GLY A 49 7.46 31.87 -13.21
N GLY A 50 7.33 32.57 -12.07
CA GLY A 50 6.30 32.42 -11.02
C GLY A 50 4.84 32.49 -11.50
N ALA A 51 3.90 31.87 -10.80
CA ALA A 51 3.42 32.40 -9.52
C ALA A 51 3.14 31.31 -8.47
N ASP A 52 3.38 31.66 -7.22
CA ASP A 52 2.94 30.98 -6.00
C ASP A 52 1.44 30.63 -6.04
N ASP A 53 1.14 29.37 -5.77
CA ASP A 53 -0.19 28.94 -5.32
C ASP A 53 0.05 28.21 -3.99
N ASN A 54 0.03 28.98 -2.91
CA ASN A 54 -0.17 28.45 -1.55
C ASN A 54 -1.66 28.09 -1.44
N ASP A 55 -2.04 26.92 -1.94
CA ASP A 55 -3.33 26.32 -1.61
C ASP A 55 -3.12 25.11 -0.71
N ASP A 56 -3.37 25.41 0.55
CA ASP A 56 -3.41 24.56 1.72
C ASP A 56 -4.41 23.39 1.52
N THR A 57 -4.16 22.32 2.25
CA THR A 57 -4.75 20.99 2.02
C THR A 57 -6.10 20.88 2.70
N PRO A 58 -7.17 20.35 2.07
CA PRO A 58 -8.17 19.62 2.82
C PRO A 58 -7.60 18.24 3.08
N GLU A 59 -6.71 18.17 4.07
CA GLU A 59 -6.30 16.92 4.70
C GLU A 59 -7.59 16.32 5.25
N ALA A 60 -8.13 15.30 4.60
CA ALA A 60 -9.16 14.51 5.25
C ALA A 60 -8.43 13.72 6.34
N PRO A 61 -8.76 13.90 7.63
CA PRO A 61 -8.12 13.17 8.70
C PRO A 61 -8.15 11.69 8.37
N GLN A 62 -6.97 11.11 8.26
CA GLN A 62 -6.85 9.67 8.33
C GLN A 62 -7.38 9.29 9.71
N ALA A 63 -8.58 8.71 9.77
CA ALA A 63 -8.98 7.93 10.91
C ALA A 63 -8.10 6.65 10.91
N GLN A 64 -6.85 6.81 11.33
CA GLN A 64 -6.01 5.73 11.81
C GLN A 64 -5.67 6.09 13.26
N PRO A 65 -6.13 5.29 14.23
CA PRO A 65 -5.28 4.17 14.64
C PRO A 65 -6.07 2.93 15.07
N VAL A 66 -5.81 1.78 14.44
CA VAL A 66 -5.85 0.48 15.13
C VAL A 66 -4.72 -0.41 14.60
N VAL A 67 -3.49 -0.05 14.94
CA VAL A 67 -2.55 -1.07 15.42
C VAL A 67 -3.13 -1.60 16.72
N GLN A 68 -3.99 -2.61 16.64
CA GLN A 68 -4.40 -3.37 17.81
C GLN A 68 -3.19 -4.24 18.17
N GLN A 69 -2.53 -3.83 19.25
CA GLN A 69 -1.46 -4.54 19.92
C GLN A 69 -1.76 -6.03 20.00
N GLN A 70 -0.84 -6.83 19.49
CA GLN A 70 -0.59 -8.15 20.05
C GLN A 70 -0.28 -7.95 21.54
N LEU A 71 -1.16 -8.39 22.44
CA LEU A 71 -0.78 -8.59 23.83
C LEU A 71 -0.02 -9.92 23.89
N PRO A 72 1.25 -9.93 24.36
CA PRO A 72 1.82 -11.14 24.92
C PRO A 72 1.02 -11.49 26.19
N GLN A 73 0.05 -12.39 26.07
CA GLN A 73 -0.56 -12.99 27.24
C GLN A 73 0.39 -14.06 27.76
N ALA A 74 1.07 -13.75 28.85
CA ALA A 74 1.89 -14.66 29.62
C ALA A 74 1.02 -15.77 30.24
N GLN A 75 1.38 -17.04 30.05
CA GLN A 75 1.07 -18.08 31.04
C GLN A 75 2.32 -18.97 31.30
N PRO A 76 2.69 -19.19 32.58
CA PRO A 76 3.86 -19.96 32.97
C PRO A 76 3.59 -21.47 33.24
N ALA A 77 4.67 -22.24 33.05
CA ALA A 77 5.02 -23.57 33.58
C ALA A 77 4.37 -24.85 32.99
N THR A 78 5.20 -25.71 32.37
CA THR A 78 5.81 -26.89 33.04
C THR A 78 6.89 -27.57 32.17
N PRO A 79 8.01 -28.06 32.75
CA PRO A 79 9.00 -28.88 32.05
C PRO A 79 8.76 -30.39 32.31
N ALA A 80 8.51 -31.19 31.26
CA ALA A 80 8.50 -32.67 31.36
C ALA A 80 8.72 -33.38 30.00
N GLN A 81 9.97 -33.80 29.76
CA GLN A 81 10.46 -35.10 29.25
C GLN A 81 9.74 -35.86 28.09
N ALA A 82 10.42 -35.93 26.93
CA ALA A 82 10.94 -37.09 26.11
C ALA A 82 10.09 -38.39 25.86
N PRO A 83 10.47 -39.33 24.95
CA PRO A 83 11.10 -39.30 23.60
C PRO A 83 10.43 -40.26 22.54
N ALA A 84 10.85 -40.12 21.27
CA ALA A 84 10.87 -41.10 20.15
C ALA A 84 9.58 -41.79 19.67
N GLN A 85 9.27 -41.73 18.35
CA GLN A 85 8.98 -42.91 17.49
C GLN A 85 9.29 -42.61 16.00
N ASN A 86 10.02 -43.54 15.39
CA ASN A 86 10.53 -43.57 14.01
C ASN A 86 9.43 -43.67 12.93
N ALA A 87 9.71 -43.09 11.76
CA ALA A 87 9.41 -43.74 10.48
C ALA A 87 10.48 -43.39 9.44
N THR A 88 11.42 -44.32 9.30
CA THR A 88 12.26 -44.57 8.12
C THR A 88 11.42 -44.59 6.84
N THR A 89 11.96 -44.11 5.70
CA THR A 89 12.03 -44.87 4.44
C THR A 89 12.63 -44.06 3.28
N ASN A 90 13.73 -44.62 2.73
CA ASN A 90 14.20 -44.53 1.33
C ASN A 90 14.60 -43.15 0.81
N GLY A 91 15.87 -42.78 0.68
CA GLY A 91 16.94 -43.48 -0.06
C GLY A 91 17.50 -42.45 -1.03
N THR A 92 18.70 -41.91 -0.81
CA THR A 92 19.90 -42.29 -1.57
C THR A 92 21.08 -41.56 -0.95
N GLN A 93 21.94 -42.31 -0.25
CA GLN A 93 23.39 -42.05 -0.22
C GLN A 93 24.02 -43.34 -0.77
N PRO A 94 25.07 -43.24 -1.59
CA PRO A 94 26.43 -43.17 -1.02
C PRO A 94 27.28 -42.06 -1.66
N VAL A 95 27.93 -41.21 -0.89
CA VAL A 95 29.35 -41.32 -0.51
C VAL A 95 30.28 -41.93 -1.57
N GLU A 96 30.91 -41.07 -2.38
CA GLU A 96 32.15 -41.41 -3.10
C GLU A 96 33.28 -40.40 -2.80
N GLN A 97 33.36 -39.98 -1.54
CA GLN A 97 34.57 -39.38 -0.96
C GLN A 97 35.47 -40.52 -0.46
N ALA A 98 36.21 -41.17 -1.36
CA ALA A 98 37.24 -42.15 -0.99
C ALA A 98 38.32 -42.34 -2.08
N GLN A 99 38.90 -41.27 -2.59
CA GLN A 99 40.19 -41.23 -3.32
C GLN A 99 40.47 -39.76 -3.60
N GLN A 100 41.39 -39.08 -2.94
CA GLN A 100 42.79 -39.03 -3.40
C GLN A 100 43.58 -38.20 -2.37
N ASN A 101 43.74 -38.71 -1.15
CA ASN A 101 44.83 -38.29 -0.26
C ASN A 101 45.82 -39.45 -0.13
N LYS A 102 46.79 -39.47 -1.04
CA LYS A 102 48.14 -40.06 -0.88
C LYS A 102 49.05 -39.09 -1.63
N ASN A 103 49.69 -38.15 -0.96
CA ASN A 103 50.95 -38.30 -0.26
C ASN A 103 52.11 -38.76 -1.16
N ALA A 104 53.07 -37.84 -1.32
CA ALA A 104 54.52 -38.02 -1.33
C ALA A 104 55.16 -38.97 -2.37
N GLY A 105 56.05 -38.37 -3.18
CA GLY A 105 57.01 -39.01 -4.06
C GLY A 105 57.54 -38.02 -5.08
#